data_AF-A0A924DBY4-F1
#
_entry.id   AF-A0A924DBY4-F1
#
_cell.length_a   1.000
_cell.length_b   1.000
_cell.length_c   1.000
_cell.angle_alpha   90.00
_cell.angle_beta   90.00
_cell.angle_gamma   90.00
#
_symmetry.space_group_name_H-M   'P 1'
#
loop_
_entity.id
_entity.type
_entity.pdbx_description
1 polymer ?
#
loop_
_entity_poly.entity_id
_entity_poly.type
_entity_poly.pdbx_seq_one_letter_code
_entity_poly.pdbx_strand_id
1 'polypeptide(L)'
;GDGLRKRYAETIAGGALPEKIWGSGGVKHLAKGARYQGQPVMLTEVGGFLMTPDLPPEKWDRLYQFYGSCSTPEELLEQYRDLMEGLASLPFVSGFCYTQLTDIEQEINGLLTYDRKPKVAPELVAEIHARYFGKAKGSE
;
A
#
# COMPACT_ATOMS: atom_id res chain seq x y z
N GLY A 1 4.20 -4.64 7.37
CA GLY A 1 5.66 -4.46 7.44
C GLY A 1 6.40 -5.66 6.89
N ASP A 2 6.30 -6.81 7.55
CA ASP A 2 7.20 -7.95 7.31
C ASP A 2 7.11 -8.55 5.91
N GLY A 3 5.92 -8.55 5.30
CA GLY A 3 5.73 -9.02 3.93
C GLY A 3 6.55 -8.22 2.90
N LEU A 4 6.52 -6.89 2.99
CA LEU A 4 7.29 -6.01 2.10
C LEU A 4 8.80 -6.11 2.39
N ARG A 5 9.20 -6.13 3.66
CA ARG A 5 10.61 -6.29 4.06
C ARG A 5 11.20 -7.60 3.52
N LYS A 6 10.48 -8.71 3.68
CA LYS A 6 10.90 -10.01 3.15
C LYS A 6 10.97 -10.00 1.63
N ARG A 7 9.98 -9.40 0.97
CA ARG A 7 9.89 -9.32 -0.49
C ARG A 7 11.06 -8.54 -1.12
N TYR A 8 11.49 -7.46 -0.48
CA TYR A 8 12.55 -6.58 -0.96
C TYR A 8 13.88 -6.73 -0.20
N ALA A 9 14.08 -7.82 0.55
CA ALA A 9 15.25 -8.00 1.43
C ALA A 9 16.59 -7.80 0.70
N GLU A 10 16.72 -8.35 -0.52
CA GLU A 10 17.94 -8.20 -1.33
C GLU A 10 18.16 -6.75 -1.77
N THR A 11 17.11 -6.06 -2.22
CA THR A 11 17.19 -4.64 -2.60
C THR A 11 17.55 -3.77 -1.39
N ILE A 12 16.98 -4.05 -0.21
CA ILE A 12 17.29 -3.35 1.04
C ILE A 12 18.77 -3.57 1.43
N ALA A 13 19.32 -4.76 1.19
CA ALA A 13 20.72 -5.09 1.47
C ALA A 13 21.72 -4.48 0.46
N GLY A 14 21.29 -3.56 -0.41
CA GLY A 14 22.12 -2.92 -1.43
C GLY A 14 22.11 -3.62 -2.79
N GLY A 15 21.26 -4.62 -2.97
CA GLY A 15 21.02 -5.27 -4.26
C GLY A 15 20.24 -4.38 -5.23
N ALA A 16 20.13 -4.83 -6.48
CA ALA A 16 19.30 -4.18 -7.49
C ALA A 16 17.80 -4.30 -7.15
N LEU A 17 16.97 -3.54 -7.89
CA LEU A 17 15.54 -3.84 -7.93
C LEU A 17 15.33 -5.28 -8.42
N PRO A 18 14.28 -5.97 -7.93
CA PRO A 18 13.95 -7.31 -8.42
C PRO A 18 13.84 -7.29 -9.94
N GLU A 19 14.34 -8.35 -10.60
CA GLU A 19 14.27 -8.41 -12.06
C GLU A 19 12.83 -8.65 -12.54
N LYS A 20 12.05 -9.41 -11.77
CA LYS A 20 10.70 -9.88 -12.12
C LYS A 20 9.68 -9.47 -11.07
N ILE A 21 8.48 -9.13 -11.52
CA ILE A 21 7.32 -8.89 -10.67
C ILE A 21 6.90 -10.18 -9.96
N TRP A 22 6.26 -10.03 -8.80
CA TRP A 22 5.63 -11.12 -8.08
C TRP A 22 4.23 -11.38 -8.68
N GLY A 23 4.00 -12.61 -9.15
CA GLY A 23 2.76 -12.99 -9.80
C GLY A 23 2.98 -14.11 -10.83
N SER A 24 1.90 -14.57 -11.44
CA SER A 24 1.95 -15.58 -12.50
C SER A 24 2.66 -15.02 -13.74
N GLY A 25 3.74 -15.67 -14.16
CA GLY A 25 4.43 -15.38 -15.42
C GLY A 25 5.78 -14.66 -15.31
N GLY A 26 6.17 -14.18 -14.11
CA GLY A 26 7.53 -13.66 -13.87
C GLY A 26 7.97 -12.58 -14.87
N VAL A 27 7.05 -11.66 -15.19
CA VAL A 27 7.29 -10.56 -16.13
C VAL A 27 8.39 -9.65 -15.60
N LYS A 28 9.27 -9.15 -16.47
CA LYS A 28 10.35 -8.25 -16.05
C LYS A 28 9.80 -6.89 -15.61
N HIS A 29 10.39 -6.33 -14.56
CA HIS A 29 10.04 -4.98 -14.07
C HIS A 29 10.35 -3.87 -15.07
N LEU A 30 11.39 -4.07 -15.90
CA LEU A 30 11.85 -3.09 -16.87
C LEU A 30 11.66 -3.61 -18.30
N ALA A 31 11.34 -2.70 -19.21
CA ALA A 31 11.26 -2.99 -20.64
C ALA A 31 12.61 -3.52 -21.18
N LYS A 32 12.56 -4.26 -22.28
CA LYS A 32 13.77 -4.84 -22.90
C LYS A 32 14.80 -3.74 -23.23
N GLY A 33 16.01 -3.91 -22.70
CA GLY A 33 17.12 -2.96 -22.90
C GLY A 33 17.23 -1.87 -21.82
N ALA A 34 16.20 -1.67 -21.00
CA ALA A 34 16.25 -0.75 -19.87
C ALA A 34 16.98 -1.37 -18.67
N ARG A 35 17.60 -0.52 -17.85
CA ARG A 35 18.28 -0.90 -16.61
C ARG A 35 18.01 0.15 -15.54
N TYR A 36 17.86 -0.29 -14.30
CA TYR A 36 17.86 0.59 -13.14
C TYR A 36 19.28 1.13 -12.92
N GLN A 37 19.42 2.45 -12.83
CA GLN A 37 20.69 3.16 -12.64
C GLN A 37 20.67 4.03 -11.38
N GLY A 38 19.78 3.72 -10.42
CA GLY A 38 19.62 4.50 -9.20
C GLY A 38 18.63 5.67 -9.30
N GLN A 39 17.72 5.64 -10.28
CA GLN A 39 16.63 6.61 -10.35
C GLN A 39 15.72 6.49 -9.11
N PRO A 40 15.09 7.58 -8.64
CA PRO A 40 14.11 7.48 -7.56
C PRO A 40 12.94 6.57 -7.97
N VAL A 41 12.51 5.71 -7.06
CA VAL A 41 11.37 4.80 -7.27
C VAL A 41 10.15 5.33 -6.54
N MET A 42 9.02 5.42 -7.24
CA MET A 42 7.73 5.72 -6.63
C MET A 42 6.81 4.51 -6.73
N LEU A 43 6.10 4.21 -5.65
CA LEU A 43 5.01 3.25 -5.66
C LEU A 43 3.70 4.00 -5.92
N THR A 44 3.31 4.08 -7.18
CA THR A 44 2.20 4.94 -7.63
C THR A 44 0.82 4.42 -7.24
N GLU A 45 0.73 3.18 -6.78
CA GLU A 45 -0.50 2.58 -6.25
C GLU A 45 -0.13 1.65 -5.08
N VAL A 46 -0.67 1.92 -3.89
CA VAL A 46 -0.53 1.09 -2.70
C VAL A 46 -1.84 1.11 -1.90
N GLY A 47 -2.08 0.09 -1.09
CA GLY A 47 -3.30 -0.03 -0.30
C GLY A 47 -4.37 -0.80 -1.05
N GLY A 48 -5.54 -0.20 -1.21
CA GLY A 48 -6.68 -0.86 -1.84
C GLY A 48 -7.28 -1.98 -0.99
N PHE A 49 -7.28 -1.81 0.34
CA PHE A 49 -7.91 -2.77 1.25
C PHE A 49 -9.44 -2.72 1.09
N LEU A 50 -10.01 -3.73 0.42
CA LEU A 50 -11.45 -3.79 0.21
C LEU A 50 -12.17 -4.01 1.54
N MET A 51 -13.04 -3.08 1.92
CA MET A 51 -13.93 -3.30 3.06
C MET A 51 -15.10 -4.17 2.64
N THR A 52 -15.35 -5.25 3.37
CA THR A 52 -16.46 -6.16 3.07
C THR A 52 -17.77 -5.36 3.01
N PRO A 53 -18.51 -5.42 1.90
CA PRO A 53 -19.76 -4.69 1.77
C PRO A 53 -20.80 -5.31 2.71
N ASP A 54 -21.78 -4.50 3.13
CA ASP A 54 -22.97 -5.00 3.82
C ASP A 54 -23.92 -5.68 2.82
N LEU A 55 -23.44 -6.79 2.26
CA LEU A 55 -24.12 -7.64 1.28
C LEU A 55 -23.86 -9.10 1.64
N PRO A 56 -24.76 -10.02 1.28
CA PRO A 56 -24.49 -11.46 1.38
C PRO A 56 -23.21 -11.85 0.61
N PRO A 57 -22.35 -12.76 1.14
CA PRO A 57 -21.08 -13.14 0.52
C PRO A 57 -21.17 -13.60 -0.93
N GLU A 58 -22.27 -14.24 -1.32
CA GLU A 58 -22.55 -14.68 -2.70
C GLU A 58 -22.73 -13.54 -3.70
N LYS A 59 -22.91 -12.31 -3.21
CA LYS A 59 -23.02 -11.07 -4.01
C LYS A 59 -21.74 -10.24 -3.98
N TRP A 60 -20.71 -10.68 -3.27
CA TRP A 60 -19.43 -9.98 -3.26
C TRP A 60 -18.76 -10.12 -4.62
N ASP A 61 -18.12 -9.04 -5.08
CA ASP A 61 -17.24 -9.11 -6.22
C ASP A 61 -16.09 -10.12 -5.95
N ARG A 62 -15.60 -10.79 -7.00
CA ARG A 62 -14.47 -11.71 -6.86
C ARG A 62 -13.23 -11.02 -6.28
N LEU A 63 -13.06 -9.71 -6.49
CA LEU A 63 -11.96 -8.92 -5.95
C LEU A 63 -11.86 -9.03 -4.41
N TYR A 64 -12.97 -9.17 -3.69
CA TYR A 64 -12.96 -9.34 -2.23
C TYR A 64 -12.26 -10.63 -1.74
N GLN A 65 -12.10 -11.63 -2.62
CA GLN A 65 -11.40 -12.89 -2.31
C GLN A 65 -9.89 -12.82 -2.56
N PHE A 66 -9.43 -11.84 -3.35
CA PHE A 66 -8.03 -11.74 -3.79
C PHE A 66 -7.25 -10.60 -3.12
N TYR A 67 -7.95 -9.60 -2.59
CA TYR A 67 -7.34 -8.45 -1.91
C TYR A 67 -7.28 -8.68 -0.40
N GLY A 68 -6.42 -7.91 0.28
CA GLY A 68 -6.40 -7.84 1.74
C GLY A 68 -7.67 -7.18 2.24
N SER A 69 -8.73 -7.97 2.36
CA SER A 69 -10.03 -7.48 2.77
C SER A 69 -10.03 -7.16 4.27
N CYS A 70 -10.80 -6.16 4.68
CA CYS A 70 -11.04 -5.82 6.08
C CYS A 70 -12.55 -5.75 6.35
N SER A 71 -12.96 -6.13 7.55
CA SER A 71 -14.37 -6.21 7.94
C SER A 71 -14.79 -5.04 8.83
N THR A 72 -13.81 -4.35 9.42
CA THR A 72 -14.04 -3.26 10.38
C THR A 72 -13.11 -2.07 10.12
N PRO A 73 -13.50 -0.85 10.52
CA PRO A 73 -12.60 0.30 10.53
C PRO A 73 -11.29 0.07 11.28
N GLU A 74 -11.33 -0.70 12.37
CA GLU A 74 -10.16 -1.04 13.18
C GLU A 74 -9.18 -1.92 12.41
N GLU A 75 -9.68 -2.94 11.71
CA GLU A 75 -8.86 -3.78 10.82
C GLU A 75 -8.28 -2.97 9.65
N LEU A 76 -9.07 -2.07 9.05
CA LEU A 76 -8.58 -1.15 8.02
C LEU A 76 -7.42 -0.30 8.54
N LEU A 77 -7.55 0.27 9.74
CA LEU A 77 -6.51 1.09 10.35
C LEU A 77 -5.25 0.28 10.67
N GLU A 78 -5.40 -0.96 11.15
CA GLU A 78 -4.28 -1.85 11.41
C GLU A 78 -3.51 -2.20 10.14
N GLN A 79 -4.22 -2.60 9.08
CA GLN A 79 -3.62 -2.90 7.77
C GLN A 79 -2.96 -1.65 7.16
N TYR A 80 -3.59 -0.49 7.29
CA TYR A 80 -3.02 0.79 6.88
C TYR A 80 -1.70 1.08 7.59
N ARG A 81 -1.67 0.93 8.93
CA ARG A 81 -0.45 1.11 9.73
C ARG A 81 0.65 0.15 9.30
N ASP A 82 0.32 -1.13 9.13
CA ASP A 82 1.26 -2.18 8.71
C ASP A 82 1.86 -1.90 7.33
N LEU A 83 1.05 -1.38 6.40
CA LEU A 83 1.49 -0.92 5.09
C LEU A 83 2.43 0.28 5.21
N MET A 84 2.05 1.34 5.92
CA MET A 84 2.88 2.53 6.09
C MET A 84 4.23 2.22 6.72
N GLU A 85 4.27 1.35 7.74
CA GLU A 85 5.51 0.85 8.32
C GLU A 85 6.37 0.10 7.30
N GLY A 86 5.74 -0.79 6.51
CA GLY A 86 6.42 -1.52 5.45
C GLY A 86 7.04 -0.57 4.42
N LEU A 87 6.29 0.42 3.96
CA LEU A 87 6.76 1.44 3.01
C LEU A 87 7.92 2.26 3.57
N ALA A 88 7.81 2.72 4.82
CA ALA A 88 8.87 3.48 5.50
C ALA A 88 10.18 2.67 5.65
N SER A 89 10.10 1.35 5.65
CA SER A 89 11.27 0.47 5.72
C SER A 89 11.98 0.22 4.37
N LEU A 90 11.48 0.79 3.26
CA LEU A 90 12.06 0.62 1.92
C LEU A 90 12.89 1.87 1.53
N PRO A 91 14.21 1.90 1.80
CA PRO A 91 15.04 3.11 1.60
C PRO A 91 15.19 3.54 0.13
N PHE A 92 14.91 2.64 -0.82
CA PHE A 92 14.97 2.94 -2.26
C PHE A 92 13.68 3.57 -2.79
N VAL A 93 12.60 3.58 -2.00
CA VAL A 93 11.33 4.20 -2.38
C VAL A 93 11.34 5.66 -1.96
N SER A 94 11.22 6.55 -2.94
CA SER A 94 11.22 8.00 -2.73
C SER A 94 9.83 8.59 -2.46
N GLY A 95 8.78 7.79 -2.66
CA GLY A 95 7.41 8.19 -2.39
C GLY A 95 6.39 7.13 -2.79
N PHE A 96 5.16 7.32 -2.35
CA PHE A 96 4.05 6.45 -2.67
C PHE A 96 2.74 7.25 -2.84
N CYS A 97 1.77 6.66 -3.52
CA CYS A 97 0.41 7.16 -3.59
C CYS A 97 -0.54 6.09 -3.04
N TYR A 98 -1.23 6.39 -1.93
CA TYR A 98 -2.27 5.51 -1.42
C TYR A 98 -3.49 5.61 -2.35
N THR A 99 -3.89 4.48 -2.89
CA THR A 99 -5.03 4.36 -3.78
C THR A 99 -6.09 3.49 -3.09
N GLN A 100 -7.28 3.99 -2.75
CA GLN A 100 -7.87 5.29 -3.14
C GLN A 100 -8.41 6.13 -1.97
N LEU A 101 -8.74 7.39 -2.25
CA LEU A 101 -9.23 8.32 -1.22
C LEU A 101 -10.70 8.04 -0.86
N THR A 102 -11.56 7.80 -1.85
CA THR A 102 -13.01 7.62 -1.68
C THR A 102 -13.43 6.31 -2.30
N ASP A 103 -14.44 5.66 -1.74
CA ASP A 103 -15.11 4.55 -2.42
C ASP A 103 -15.68 5.02 -3.75
N ILE A 104 -15.60 4.13 -4.75
CA ILE A 104 -16.29 4.26 -6.03
C ILE A 104 -17.06 2.97 -6.29
N GLU A 105 -18.21 3.08 -6.96
CA GLU A 105 -19.08 1.95 -7.36
C GLU A 105 -18.96 0.68 -6.48
N GLN A 106 -18.39 -0.41 -7.00
CA GLN A 106 -18.16 -1.66 -6.27
C GLN A 106 -16.79 -1.73 -5.58
N GLU A 107 -15.92 -0.74 -5.80
CA GLU A 107 -14.59 -0.66 -5.21
C GLU A 107 -14.64 0.11 -3.87
N ILE A 108 -15.00 -0.64 -2.82
CA ILE A 108 -15.19 -0.10 -1.45
C ILE A 108 -13.87 -0.13 -0.67
N ASN A 109 -12.78 0.36 -1.26
CA ASN A 109 -11.44 0.38 -0.65
C ASN A 109 -10.90 1.80 -0.40
N GLY A 110 -11.77 2.82 -0.44
CA GLY A 110 -11.43 4.18 -0.07
C GLY A 110 -11.25 4.36 1.45
N LEU A 111 -10.43 5.34 1.84
CA LEU A 111 -10.38 5.83 3.24
C LEU A 111 -11.66 6.57 3.64
N LEU A 112 -12.37 7.10 2.64
CA LEU A 112 -13.67 7.75 2.78
C LEU A 112 -14.73 6.90 2.08
N THR A 113 -15.96 6.95 2.57
CA THR A 113 -17.13 6.39 1.88
C THR A 113 -17.42 7.12 0.56
N TYR A 114 -18.37 6.62 -0.23
CA TYR A 114 -18.87 7.28 -1.44
C TYR A 114 -19.29 8.74 -1.18
N ASP A 115 -20.02 8.96 -0.07
CA ASP A 115 -20.42 10.30 0.40
C ASP A 115 -19.30 11.09 1.11
N ARG A 116 -18.03 10.68 0.96
CA ARG A 116 -16.83 11.30 1.54
C ARG A 116 -16.82 11.37 3.07
N LYS A 117 -17.48 10.42 3.74
CA LYS A 117 -17.41 10.28 5.20
C LYS A 117 -16.17 9.47 5.56
N PRO A 118 -15.32 9.90 6.50
CA PRO A 118 -14.17 9.11 6.92
C PRO A 118 -14.58 7.75 7.49
N LYS A 119 -13.95 6.68 7.02
CA LYS A 119 -14.15 5.33 7.57
C LYS A 119 -13.34 5.12 8.85
N VAL A 120 -12.18 5.78 8.93
CA VAL A 120 -11.34 5.89 10.12
C VAL A 120 -11.14 7.37 10.44
N ALA A 121 -10.87 7.70 11.70
CA ALA A 121 -10.60 9.08 12.11
C ALA A 121 -9.37 9.62 11.35
N PRO A 122 -9.46 10.76 10.62
CA PRO A 122 -8.34 11.33 9.88
C PRO A 122 -7.11 11.62 10.74
N GLU A 123 -7.32 11.92 12.03
CA GLU A 123 -6.27 12.18 13.01
C GLU A 123 -5.37 10.95 13.20
N LEU A 124 -5.95 9.75 13.22
CA LEU A 124 -5.17 8.50 13.34
C LEU A 124 -4.32 8.25 12.10
N VAL A 125 -4.83 8.60 10.91
CA VAL A 125 -4.04 8.55 9.67
C VAL A 125 -2.89 9.55 9.74
N ALA A 126 -3.16 10.79 10.18
CA ALA A 126 -2.13 11.80 10.34
C ALA A 126 -1.05 11.39 11.36
N GLU A 127 -1.42 10.77 12.48
CA GLU A 127 -0.50 10.23 13.48
C GLU A 127 0.42 9.16 12.90
N ILE A 128 -0.13 8.23 12.10
CA ILE A 128 0.66 7.20 11.40
C ILE A 128 1.68 7.86 10.47
N HIS A 129 1.27 8.87 9.69
CA HIS A 129 2.18 9.58 8.79
C HIS A 129 3.27 10.34 9.55
N ALA A 130 2.91 11.05 10.62
CA ALA A 130 3.86 11.74 11.47
C ALA A 130 4.88 10.78 12.10
N ARG A 131 4.43 9.58 12.49
CA ARG A 131 5.29 8.54 13.08
C ARG A 131 6.32 7.98 12.10
N TYR A 132 5.91 7.65 10.88
CA TYR A 132 6.77 6.92 9.94
C TYR A 132 7.47 7.81 8.90
N PHE A 133 6.92 8.98 8.59
CA PHE A 133 7.41 9.89 7.56
C PHE A 133 7.66 11.31 8.08
N GLY A 134 7.36 11.58 9.35
CA GLY A 134 7.71 12.85 9.97
C GLY A 134 9.23 13.06 9.99
N LYS A 135 9.66 14.30 9.75
CA LYS A 135 11.08 14.66 9.93
C LYS A 135 11.47 14.43 11.39
N ALA A 136 12.59 13.75 11.62
CA ALA A 136 13.22 13.78 12.93
C ALA A 136 13.48 15.26 13.30
N LYS A 137 13.07 15.68 14.50
CA LYS A 137 13.47 16.99 15.03
C LYS A 137 14.99 17.00 15.19
N GLY A 138 15.70 17.62 14.24
CA GLY A 138 17.13 17.94 14.34
C GLY A 138 18.05 17.08 13.49
N SER A 139 18.21 17.45 12.22
CA SER A 139 19.47 17.32 11.49
C SER A 139 19.37 18.18 10.23
N GLU A 140 19.62 19.48 10.39
CA GLU A 140 20.27 20.31 9.37
C GLU A 140 21.77 20.33 9.66
#